data_AF-K7ADP7-F1
#
_entry.id   AF-K7ADP7-F1
#
_cell.length_a   1.000
_cell.length_b   1.000
_cell.length_c   1.000
_cell.angle_alpha   90.00
_cell.angle_beta   90.00
_cell.angle_gamma   90.00
#
_symmetry.space_group_name_H-M   'P 1'
#
loop_
_entity.id
_entity.type
_entity.pdbx_description
1 polymer ?
#
loop_
_entity_poly.entity_id
_entity_poly.type
_entity_poly.pdbx_seq_one_letter_code
_entity_poly.pdbx_strand_id
1 'polypeptide(L)'
;MPACVNRLITGNCATVMSMGRGIDSKAYEKNSIKRADSLCSNTNLSIESYSIYGSICKHFSRISTRPVILVYWSDLDKYGHPFLLRAFLAFDGRPILFYQEVHSIKTKEKKATHNTFLTGLKALISVKVIPIIVTDAGFKVPWFGQLLKLK
;
A
#
# COMPACT_ATOMS: atom_id res chain seq x y z
N MET A 1 18.15 7.64 -3.22
CA MET A 1 17.28 7.03 -2.20
C MET A 1 16.85 8.05 -1.16
N PRO A 2 17.66 8.46 -0.15
CA PRO A 2 17.16 9.32 0.93
C PRO A 2 16.69 10.70 0.44
N ALA A 3 17.41 11.29 -0.52
CA ALA A 3 17.07 12.59 -1.06
C ALA A 3 15.68 12.62 -1.75
N CYS A 4 15.33 11.58 -2.52
CA CYS A 4 14.01 11.51 -3.17
C CYS A 4 12.89 11.36 -2.12
N VAL A 5 13.11 10.47 -1.14
CA VAL A 5 12.16 10.22 -0.04
C VAL A 5 11.95 11.48 0.80
N ASN A 6 13.03 12.17 1.17
CA ASN A 6 12.95 13.43 1.92
C ASN A 6 12.12 14.47 1.17
N ARG A 7 12.27 14.58 -0.15
CA ARG A 7 11.48 15.53 -0.95
C ARG A 7 10.00 15.21 -0.99
N LEU A 8 9.64 13.93 -1.04
CA LEU A 8 8.25 13.51 -0.91
C LEU A 8 7.68 13.85 0.47
N ILE A 9 8.46 13.65 1.53
CA ILE A 9 8.05 13.98 2.91
C ILE A 9 7.88 15.49 3.09
N THR A 10 8.72 16.31 2.45
CA THR A 10 8.65 17.78 2.53
C THR A 10 7.62 18.40 1.59
N GLY A 11 6.79 17.61 0.90
CA GLY A 11 5.62 18.10 0.16
C GLY A 11 5.74 18.14 -1.37
N ASN A 12 6.80 17.61 -1.97
CA ASN A 12 6.87 17.51 -3.43
C ASN A 12 5.86 16.49 -3.97
N CYS A 13 5.32 16.76 -5.16
CA CYS A 13 4.49 15.79 -5.88
C CYS A 13 5.26 14.49 -6.17
N ALA A 14 4.57 13.36 -6.10
CA ALA A 14 5.10 12.03 -6.37
C ALA A 14 5.25 11.73 -7.87
N THR A 15 5.93 12.60 -8.60
CA THR A 15 6.32 12.39 -10.01
C THR A 15 7.84 12.36 -10.13
N VAL A 16 8.38 11.60 -11.09
CA VAL A 16 9.83 11.49 -11.33
C VAL A 16 10.46 12.88 -11.51
N MET A 17 9.79 13.75 -12.27
CA MET A 17 10.24 15.12 -12.52
C MET A 17 10.23 15.97 -11.25
N SER A 18 9.14 15.94 -10.47
CA SER A 18 9.00 16.72 -9.23
C SER A 18 9.98 16.27 -8.15
N MET A 19 10.17 14.95 -8.00
CA MET A 19 11.19 14.39 -7.11
C MET A 19 12.59 14.81 -7.56
N GLY A 20 12.91 14.64 -8.84
CA GLY A 20 14.22 14.96 -9.40
C GLY A 20 14.59 16.44 -9.24
N ARG A 21 13.67 17.34 -9.59
CA ARG A 21 13.84 18.80 -9.44
C ARG A 21 13.91 19.24 -7.99
N GLY A 22 13.26 18.52 -7.08
CA GLY A 22 13.30 18.81 -5.67
C GLY A 22 14.64 18.50 -5.01
N ILE A 23 15.44 17.58 -5.55
CA ILE A 23 16.70 17.16 -4.92
C ILE A 23 17.68 18.34 -4.90
N ASP A 24 18.10 18.73 -3.70
CA ASP A 24 19.17 19.72 -3.54
C ASP A 24 20.51 19.01 -3.78
N SER A 25 21.15 19.37 -4.88
CA SER A 25 22.33 18.72 -5.42
C SER A 25 23.07 19.70 -6.32
N LYS A 26 24.40 19.67 -6.26
CA LYS A 26 25.27 20.43 -7.18
C LYS A 26 25.27 19.87 -8.61
N ALA A 27 24.66 18.70 -8.82
CA ALA A 27 24.56 18.08 -10.14
C ALA A 27 23.46 18.73 -10.99
N TYR A 28 23.60 18.63 -12.32
CA TYR A 28 22.57 19.09 -13.25
C TYR A 28 21.20 18.44 -12.99
N GLU A 29 20.12 19.20 -13.22
CA GLU A 29 18.73 18.75 -13.06
C GLU A 29 18.46 17.40 -13.75
N LYS A 30 18.95 17.23 -14.99
CA LYS A 30 18.81 15.97 -15.74
C LYS A 30 19.36 14.75 -14.98
N ASN A 31 20.44 14.92 -14.22
CA ASN A 31 21.05 13.86 -13.45
C ASN A 31 20.22 13.55 -12.19
N SER A 32 19.66 14.57 -11.54
CA SER A 32 18.75 14.40 -10.40
C SER A 32 17.42 13.74 -10.80
N ILE A 33 16.88 14.08 -11.98
CA ILE A 33 15.71 13.40 -12.57
C ILE A 33 16.04 11.94 -12.88
N LYS A 34 17.17 11.65 -13.54
CA LYS A 34 17.59 10.27 -13.82
C LYS A 34 17.78 9.46 -12.52
N ARG A 35 18.20 10.09 -11.44
CA ARG A 35 18.29 9.45 -10.12
C ARG A 35 16.92 9.12 -9.53
N ALA A 36 15.94 10.00 -9.67
CA ALA A 36 14.56 9.74 -9.26
C ALA A 36 13.93 8.64 -10.14
N ASP A 37 14.19 8.65 -11.44
CA ASP A 37 13.77 7.62 -12.39
C ASP A 37 14.33 6.24 -12.01
N SER A 38 15.65 6.17 -11.81
CA SER A 38 16.35 4.94 -11.38
C SER A 38 15.80 4.38 -10.07
N LEU A 39 15.32 5.25 -9.16
CA LEU A 39 14.65 4.82 -7.93
C LEU A 39 13.27 4.20 -8.23
N CYS A 40 12.46 4.85 -9.06
CA CYS A 40 11.13 4.37 -9.43
C CYS A 40 11.17 3.07 -10.24
N SER A 41 12.23 2.86 -11.03
CA SER A 41 12.44 1.62 -11.79
C SER A 41 13.13 0.51 -10.99
N ASN A 42 13.48 0.74 -9.72
CA ASN A 42 14.18 -0.25 -8.91
C ASN A 42 13.23 -1.35 -8.42
N THR A 43 13.35 -2.54 -9.00
CA THR A 43 12.54 -3.71 -8.64
C THR A 43 12.78 -4.20 -7.21
N ASN A 44 13.96 -3.96 -6.64
CA ASN A 44 14.24 -4.31 -5.24
C ASN A 44 13.32 -3.54 -4.28
N LEU A 45 12.96 -2.29 -4.60
CA LEU A 45 12.02 -1.51 -3.78
C LEU A 45 10.62 -2.14 -3.76
N SER A 46 10.20 -2.73 -4.87
CA SER A 46 8.95 -3.49 -4.95
C SER A 46 9.01 -4.74 -4.07
N ILE A 47 10.12 -5.47 -4.11
CA ILE A 47 10.33 -6.67 -3.28
C ILE A 47 10.35 -6.30 -1.78
N GLU A 48 11.06 -5.23 -1.42
CA GLU A 48 11.18 -4.75 -0.05
C GLU A 48 9.89 -4.13 0.50
N SER A 49 8.95 -3.72 -0.38
CA SER A 49 7.70 -3.07 0.02
C SER A 49 6.90 -3.88 1.06
N TYR A 50 6.92 -5.22 0.95
CA TYR A 50 6.26 -6.10 1.90
C TYR A 50 6.86 -6.00 3.31
N SER A 51 8.19 -5.89 3.43
CA SER A 51 8.87 -5.68 4.70
C SER A 51 8.58 -4.30 5.30
N ILE A 52 8.44 -3.28 4.44
CA ILE A 52 8.02 -1.94 4.83
C ILE A 52 6.60 -1.98 5.43
N TYR A 53 5.65 -2.65 4.76
CA TYR A 53 4.30 -2.88 5.32
C TYR A 53 4.36 -3.59 6.66
N GLY A 54 5.19 -4.63 6.80
CA GLY A 54 5.35 -5.36 8.06
C GLY A 54 5.83 -4.47 9.19
N SER A 55 6.76 -3.55 8.90
CA SER A 55 7.27 -2.58 9.87
C SER A 55 6.19 -1.59 10.32
N ILE A 56 5.37 -1.10 9.37
CA ILE A 56 4.23 -0.21 9.66
C ILE A 56 3.20 -0.96 10.51
N CYS A 57 2.73 -2.12 10.07
CA CYS A 57 1.76 -2.94 10.78
C CYS A 57 2.23 -3.26 12.21
N LYS A 58 3.50 -3.64 12.40
CA LYS A 58 4.08 -3.91 13.72
C LYS A 58 4.08 -2.68 14.63
N HIS A 59 4.34 -1.49 14.08
CA HIS A 59 4.32 -0.25 14.84
C HIS A 59 2.90 0.06 15.34
N PHE A 60 1.91 0.04 14.44
CA PHE A 60 0.52 0.39 14.78
C PHE A 60 -0.22 -0.70 15.56
N SER A 61 0.16 -1.97 15.41
CA SER A 61 -0.38 -3.09 16.20
C SER A 61 -0.13 -2.96 17.71
N ARG A 62 0.81 -2.10 18.13
CA ARG A 62 1.07 -1.80 19.55
C ARG A 62 0.08 -0.80 20.15
N ILE A 63 -0.57 -0.02 19.30
CA ILE A 63 -1.45 1.08 19.71
C ILE A 63 -2.85 0.55 20.02
N SER A 64 -3.33 -0.44 19.26
CA SER A 64 -4.63 -1.07 19.47
C SER A 64 -4.58 -2.55 19.17
N THR A 65 -5.19 -3.34 20.04
CA THR A 65 -5.43 -4.77 19.84
C THR A 65 -6.63 -5.05 18.94
N ARG A 66 -7.49 -4.05 18.69
CA ARG A 66 -8.68 -4.16 17.84
C ARG A 66 -8.80 -3.01 16.84
N PRO A 67 -7.84 -2.88 15.91
CA PRO A 67 -7.88 -1.83 14.90
C PRO A 67 -9.05 -2.02 13.94
N VAL A 68 -9.62 -0.92 13.45
CA VAL A 68 -10.59 -0.93 12.35
C VAL A 68 -9.81 -0.81 11.03
N ILE A 69 -9.93 -1.80 10.15
CA ILE A 69 -9.24 -1.85 8.87
C ILE A 69 -10.26 -1.77 7.74
N LEU A 70 -10.16 -0.73 6.93
CA LEU A 70 -10.96 -0.50 5.75
C LEU A 70 -10.32 -1.21 4.55
N VAL A 71 -11.06 -2.09 3.87
CA VAL A 71 -10.60 -2.76 2.65
C VAL A 71 -11.51 -2.42 1.49
N TYR A 72 -10.93 -1.89 0.41
CA TYR A 72 -11.68 -1.50 -0.79
C TYR A 72 -10.85 -1.62 -2.07
N TRP A 73 -11.57 -1.69 -3.20
CA TRP A 73 -10.98 -1.60 -4.54
C TRP A 73 -10.97 -0.15 -5.03
N SER A 74 -9.93 0.24 -5.74
CA SER A 74 -9.88 1.52 -6.46
C SER A 74 -9.16 1.39 -7.80
N ASP A 75 -9.48 2.26 -8.74
CA ASP A 75 -8.72 2.35 -9.99
C ASP A 75 -7.33 2.96 -9.72
N LEU A 76 -6.28 2.43 -10.36
CA LEU A 76 -4.93 3.01 -10.26
C LEU A 76 -4.77 4.21 -11.19
N ASP A 77 -5.42 4.17 -12.35
CA ASP A 77 -5.42 5.24 -13.32
C ASP A 77 -6.80 5.46 -13.95
N LYS A 78 -6.90 6.56 -14.71
CA LYS A 78 -8.11 6.95 -15.44
C LYS A 78 -8.40 6.09 -16.68
N TYR A 79 -7.49 5.19 -17.04
CA TYR A 79 -7.61 4.33 -18.21
C TYR A 79 -8.25 2.97 -17.86
N GLY A 80 -8.65 2.81 -16.59
CA GLY A 80 -9.44 1.68 -16.12
C GLY A 80 -8.61 0.44 -15.83
N HIS A 81 -7.30 0.44 -16.04
CA HIS A 81 -6.38 -0.66 -15.77
C HIS A 81 -4.98 -0.08 -15.54
N PRO A 82 -4.31 -0.30 -14.38
CA PRO A 82 -4.55 -1.34 -13.36
C PRO A 82 -5.56 -0.97 -12.25
N PHE A 83 -5.89 -1.95 -11.40
CA PHE A 83 -6.69 -1.79 -10.17
C PHE A 83 -5.83 -1.97 -8.93
N LEU A 84 -6.29 -1.40 -7.82
CA LEU A 84 -5.68 -1.53 -6.50
C LEU A 84 -6.66 -2.18 -5.54
N LEU A 85 -6.17 -3.15 -4.78
CA LEU A 85 -6.83 -3.64 -3.57
C LEU A 85 -6.02 -3.14 -2.37
N ARG A 86 -6.65 -2.40 -1.46
CA ARG A 86 -5.96 -1.75 -0.34
C ARG A 86 -6.61 -2.06 0.99
N ALA A 87 -5.79 -2.16 2.03
CA ALA A 87 -6.17 -2.24 3.43
C ALA A 87 -5.59 -1.02 4.18
N PHE A 88 -6.46 -0.20 4.74
CA PHE A 88 -6.10 0.97 5.53
C PHE A 88 -6.55 0.81 6.97
N LEU A 89 -5.69 1.17 7.92
CA LEU A 89 -6.10 1.42 9.29
C LEU A 89 -6.90 2.72 9.34
N ALA A 90 -8.14 2.65 9.85
CA ALA A 90 -8.89 3.84 10.22
C ALA A 90 -8.24 4.45 11.48
N PHE A 91 -7.72 5.66 11.32
CA PHE A 91 -7.07 6.42 12.38
C PHE A 91 -7.57 7.85 12.32
N ASP A 92 -7.71 8.49 13.47
CA ASP A 92 -8.24 9.85 13.55
C ASP A 92 -7.30 10.83 12.83
N GLY A 93 -7.82 11.54 11.83
CA GLY A 93 -7.05 12.35 10.89
C GLY A 93 -6.74 11.66 9.55
N ARG A 94 -5.71 10.80 9.49
CA ARG A 94 -5.22 10.21 8.22
C ARG A 94 -5.21 8.68 8.25
N PRO A 95 -5.89 8.01 7.30
CA PRO A 95 -5.79 6.57 7.14
C PRO A 95 -4.34 6.13 6.88
N ILE A 96 -3.91 5.08 7.58
CA ILE A 96 -2.56 4.50 7.40
C ILE A 96 -2.66 3.27 6.52
N LEU A 97 -1.89 3.24 5.43
CA LEU A 97 -1.86 2.07 4.54
C LEU A 97 -1.13 0.92 5.21
N PHE A 98 -1.84 -0.18 5.45
CA PHE A 98 -1.27 -1.41 5.99
C PHE A 98 -0.78 -2.33 4.90
N TYR A 99 -1.55 -2.46 3.81
CA TYR A 99 -1.21 -3.35 2.72
C TYR A 99 -1.91 -2.95 1.44
N GLN A 100 -1.26 -3.12 0.29
CA GLN A 100 -1.90 -2.97 -1.01
C GLN A 100 -1.32 -3.93 -2.03
N GLU A 101 -2.12 -4.23 -3.05
CA GLU A 101 -1.73 -5.00 -4.22
C GLU A 101 -2.25 -4.33 -5.49
N VAL A 102 -1.46 -4.44 -6.57
CA VAL A 102 -1.86 -4.00 -7.92
C VAL A 102 -2.34 -5.21 -8.71
N HIS A 103 -3.47 -5.06 -9.39
CA HIS A 103 -4.17 -6.13 -10.08
C HIS A 103 -4.60 -5.71 -11.47
N SER A 104 -4.68 -6.70 -12.37
CA SER A 104 -5.30 -6.50 -13.68
C SER A 104 -6.80 -6.78 -13.61
N ILE A 105 -7.53 -6.48 -14.68
CA ILE A 105 -8.95 -6.86 -14.79
C ILE A 105 -9.20 -8.36 -14.60
N LYS A 106 -8.22 -9.21 -14.97
CA LYS A 106 -8.33 -10.67 -14.86
C LYS A 106 -8.39 -11.12 -13.40
N THR A 107 -7.72 -10.39 -12.50
CA THR A 107 -7.60 -10.72 -11.07
C THR A 107 -8.50 -9.87 -10.18
N LYS A 108 -9.11 -8.79 -10.70
CA LYS A 108 -10.08 -7.95 -10.00
C LYS A 108 -11.26 -8.78 -9.48
N GLU A 109 -11.62 -8.55 -8.22
CA GLU A 109 -12.79 -9.16 -7.56
C GLU A 109 -12.85 -10.70 -7.59
N LYS A 110 -11.71 -11.36 -7.83
CA LYS A 110 -11.65 -12.82 -7.82
C LYS A 110 -11.49 -13.34 -6.41
N LYS A 111 -12.20 -14.44 -6.12
CA LYS A 111 -12.11 -15.18 -4.86
C LYS A 111 -10.67 -15.57 -4.49
N ALA A 112 -9.88 -16.02 -5.47
CA ALA A 112 -8.48 -16.39 -5.27
C ALA A 112 -7.64 -15.17 -4.85
N THR A 113 -7.79 -14.05 -5.55
CA THR A 113 -7.12 -12.78 -5.22
C THR A 113 -7.44 -12.33 -3.79
N HIS A 114 -8.71 -12.36 -3.42
CA HIS A 114 -9.16 -12.01 -2.07
C HIS A 114 -8.52 -12.89 -0.98
N ASN A 115 -8.45 -14.21 -1.21
CA ASN A 115 -7.79 -15.13 -0.28
C ASN A 115 -6.30 -14.80 -0.11
N THR A 116 -5.58 -14.61 -1.22
CA THR A 116 -4.16 -14.29 -1.19
C THR A 116 -3.91 -12.97 -0.47
N PHE A 117 -4.70 -11.94 -0.79
CA PHE A 117 -4.63 -10.63 -0.15
C PHE A 117 -4.84 -10.71 1.36
N LEU A 118 -5.89 -11.41 1.80
CA LEU A 118 -6.19 -11.54 3.23
C LEU A 118 -5.13 -12.39 3.96
N THR A 119 -4.56 -13.39 3.30
CA THR A 119 -3.46 -14.19 3.86
C THR A 119 -2.21 -13.34 4.06
N GLY A 120 -1.86 -12.52 3.06
CA GLY A 120 -0.76 -11.55 3.16
C GLY A 120 -1.01 -10.53 4.27
N LEU A 121 -2.21 -9.96 4.33
CA LEU A 121 -2.59 -9.02 5.39
C LEU A 121 -2.50 -9.66 6.78
N LYS A 122 -3.00 -10.89 6.97
CA LYS A 122 -2.90 -11.64 8.23
C LYS A 122 -1.44 -11.88 8.63
N ALA A 123 -0.56 -12.17 7.67
CA ALA A 123 0.85 -12.39 7.94
C ALA A 123 1.60 -11.10 8.37
N LEU A 124 1.14 -9.93 7.92
CA LEU A 124 1.70 -8.63 8.31
C LEU A 124 1.23 -8.15 9.68
N ILE A 125 0.01 -8.51 10.08
CA ILE A 125 -0.61 -8.13 11.35
C ILE A 125 -0.21 -9.14 12.44
N SER A 126 0.12 -8.66 13.64
CA SER A 126 0.50 -9.55 14.74
C SER A 126 -0.65 -10.46 15.15
N VAL A 127 -0.36 -11.73 15.50
CA VAL A 127 -1.35 -12.73 15.96
C VAL A 127 -2.16 -12.28 17.19
N LYS A 128 -1.63 -11.33 17.97
CA LYS A 128 -2.32 -10.78 19.15
C LYS A 128 -3.40 -9.73 18.82
N VAL A 129 -3.47 -9.31 17.56
CA VAL A 129 -4.40 -8.27 17.09
C VAL A 129 -5.62 -8.93 16.46
N ILE A 130 -6.80 -8.47 16.86
CA ILE A 130 -8.10 -8.93 16.35
C ILE A 130 -8.73 -7.77 15.59
N PRO A 131 -8.41 -7.60 14.29
CA PRO A 131 -8.89 -6.45 13.52
C PRO A 131 -10.40 -6.55 13.24
N ILE A 132 -11.05 -5.39 13.16
CA ILE A 132 -12.41 -5.24 12.62
C ILE A 132 -12.24 -4.88 11.15
N ILE A 133 -12.56 -5.81 10.25
CA ILE A 133 -12.50 -5.56 8.81
C ILE A 133 -13.81 -4.93 8.34
N VAL A 134 -13.72 -3.76 7.74
CA VAL A 134 -14.85 -3.04 7.12
C VAL A 134 -14.58 -2.98 5.62
N THR A 135 -15.55 -3.39 4.82
CA THR A 135 -15.45 -3.39 3.35
C THR A 135 -16.60 -2.64 2.73
N ASP A 136 -16.40 -2.11 1.53
CA ASP A 136 -17.49 -1.52 0.75
C ASP A 136 -18.53 -2.57 0.30
N ALA A 137 -19.65 -2.10 -0.24
CA ALA A 137 -20.75 -2.95 -0.71
C ALA A 137 -20.42 -3.77 -1.97
N GLY A 138 -19.28 -3.53 -2.62
CA GLY A 138 -18.79 -4.32 -3.74
C GLY A 138 -18.30 -5.71 -3.31
N PHE A 139 -17.98 -5.91 -2.03
CA PHE A 139 -17.63 -7.21 -1.48
C PHE A 139 -18.88 -8.04 -1.17
N LYS A 140 -18.98 -9.21 -1.80
CA LYS A 140 -20.16 -10.09 -1.74
C LYS A 140 -20.02 -11.16 -0.65
N VAL A 141 -21.11 -11.89 -0.38
CA VAL A 141 -21.18 -12.99 0.60
C VAL A 141 -19.95 -13.93 0.62
N PRO A 142 -19.37 -14.37 -0.51
CA PRO A 142 -18.19 -15.23 -0.49
C PRO A 142 -16.97 -14.64 0.23
N TRP A 143 -16.80 -13.31 0.21
CA TRP A 143 -15.71 -12.60 0.90
C TRP A 143 -15.81 -12.77 2.43
N PHE A 144 -17.00 -12.58 3.00
CA PHE A 144 -17.22 -12.75 4.45
C PHE A 144 -16.97 -14.20 4.88
N GLY A 145 -17.32 -15.16 4.02
CA GLY A 145 -16.99 -16.58 4.24
C GLY A 145 -15.48 -16.86 4.26
N GLN A 146 -14.66 -16.06 3.55
CA GLN A 146 -13.19 -16.15 3.62
C GLN A 146 -12.66 -15.55 4.91
N LEU A 147 -13.14 -14.37 5.30
CA LEU A 147 -12.76 -13.70 6.55
C LEU A 147 -12.99 -14.59 7.78
N LEU A 148 -14.13 -15.30 7.83
CA LEU A 148 -14.43 -16.20 8.95
C LEU A 148 -13.51 -17.42 9.03
N LYS A 149 -12.94 -17.86 7.90
CA LYS A 149 -11.97 -18.96 7.82
C LYS A 149 -10.55 -18.54 8.19
N LEU A 150 -10.29 -17.24 8.23
CA LEU A 150 -9.00 -16.65 8.56
C LEU A 150 -8.83 -16.37 10.05
N LYS A 151 -9.70 -16.89 10.93
CA LYS A 151 -9.47 -16.86 12.39
C LYS A 151 -8.14 -17.54 12.73
#